data_AF-A0A6A5AJW3-F1
#
_entry.id   AF-A0A6A5AJW3-F1
#
_cell.length_a   1.000
_cell.length_b   1.000
_cell.length_c   1.000
_cell.angle_alpha   90.00
_cell.angle_beta   90.00
_cell.angle_gamma   90.00
#
_symmetry.space_group_name_H-M   'P 1'
#
loop_
_entity.id
_entity.type
_entity.pdbx_description
1 polymer ?
#
loop_
_entity_poly.entity_id
_entity_poly.type
_entity_poly.pdbx_seq_one_letter_code
_entity_poly.pdbx_strand_id
1 'polypeptide(L)'
;MSVSAWESPVLKQVLLGCYDEASPLALFRGHTDVLMAIFNAILDFWTFHVTDTSSVGMMQCTPKVGAPVPCVMPGRRKRVQFPPPWSSHDASFNVNMMPFIMGDVSSLPPSCVRYHDMILHCVHINRSDEHGKIGYLTIHESTVEAGTAQRRPGLHVEAAGRSSSIGFVTTNPDPVWGGGFFAQNCIHGGVYMASTVADSCGVYNMTIRDHHMVTGALGDVEHLRPLLEKLNHKYVLLQANELIWMTDRTPHESLPLLATTFRQYFRLVTSGVSHWYADHSTPNPLGIQPNATVIHGNKLRNVVAQDDSLAPIKVWPLVTADARATEITQMLE
;
A
#
# COMPACT_ATOMS: atom_id res chain seq x y z
N MET A 1 -11.50 14.80 -20.56
CA MET A 1 -11.39 13.57 -21.37
C MET A 1 -11.96 12.43 -20.56
N SER A 2 -13.03 11.79 -21.05
CA SER A 2 -13.77 10.76 -20.32
C SER A 2 -12.96 9.47 -20.25
N VAL A 3 -12.77 8.95 -19.05
CA VAL A 3 -12.45 7.53 -18.87
C VAL A 3 -13.54 6.76 -19.62
N SER A 4 -13.14 5.87 -20.52
CA SER A 4 -14.06 4.94 -21.15
C SER A 4 -14.79 4.16 -20.04
N ALA A 5 -16.10 4.33 -19.93
CA ALA A 5 -16.91 3.59 -18.94
C ALA A 5 -16.67 2.06 -19.01
N TRP A 6 -16.19 1.57 -20.15
CA TRP A 6 -15.87 0.18 -20.41
C TRP A 6 -14.63 -0.35 -19.66
N GLU A 7 -13.76 0.52 -19.16
CA GLU A 7 -12.54 0.10 -18.43
C GLU A 7 -12.77 -0.11 -16.93
N SER A 8 -13.90 0.35 -16.38
CA SER A 8 -14.24 0.10 -14.99
C SER A 8 -14.77 -1.33 -14.80
N PRO A 9 -14.10 -2.18 -14.00
CA PRO A 9 -14.56 -3.55 -13.75
C PRO A 9 -15.94 -3.56 -13.07
N VAL A 10 -16.26 -2.55 -12.26
CA VAL A 10 -17.58 -2.40 -11.63
C VAL A 10 -18.66 -2.12 -12.67
N LEU A 11 -18.40 -1.18 -13.59
CA LEU A 11 -19.35 -0.85 -14.65
C LEU A 11 -19.59 -2.04 -15.58
N LYS A 12 -18.52 -2.78 -15.91
CA LYS A 12 -18.61 -4.03 -16.67
C LYS A 12 -19.49 -5.07 -15.97
N GLN A 13 -19.30 -5.29 -14.66
CA GLN A 13 -20.12 -6.24 -13.90
C GLN A 13 -21.59 -5.83 -13.83
N VAL A 14 -21.90 -4.55 -13.64
CA VAL A 14 -23.29 -4.07 -13.66
C VAL A 14 -23.93 -4.32 -15.03
N LEU A 15 -23.22 -3.99 -16.12
CA LEU A 15 -23.70 -4.22 -17.47
C LEU A 15 -23.91 -5.71 -17.76
N LEU A 16 -22.96 -6.58 -17.40
CA LEU A 16 -23.11 -8.03 -17.54
C LEU A 16 -24.32 -8.54 -16.75
N GLY A 17 -24.54 -8.03 -15.55
CA GLY A 17 -25.73 -8.34 -14.76
C GLY A 17 -27.04 -7.96 -15.46
N CYS A 18 -27.07 -6.92 -16.29
CA CYS A 18 -28.27 -6.60 -17.10
C CYS A 18 -28.55 -7.64 -18.21
N TYR A 19 -27.56 -8.44 -18.60
CA TYR A 19 -27.70 -9.48 -19.63
C TYR A 19 -27.86 -10.90 -19.05
N ASP A 20 -27.74 -11.07 -17.74
CA ASP A 20 -28.02 -12.32 -17.04
C ASP A 20 -29.47 -12.34 -16.54
N GLU A 21 -30.31 -13.21 -17.09
CA GLU A 21 -31.73 -13.35 -16.69
C GLU A 21 -31.92 -13.72 -15.22
N ALA A 22 -30.93 -14.37 -14.59
CA ALA A 22 -30.98 -14.73 -13.18
C ALA A 22 -30.62 -13.55 -12.26
N SER A 23 -30.04 -12.49 -12.81
CA SER A 23 -29.62 -11.31 -12.05
C SER A 23 -30.79 -10.35 -11.83
N PRO A 24 -30.95 -9.79 -10.61
CA PRO A 24 -31.88 -8.69 -10.37
C PRO A 24 -31.62 -7.48 -11.28
N LEU A 25 -30.40 -7.34 -11.81
CA LEU A 25 -30.03 -6.26 -12.73
C LEU A 25 -30.62 -6.42 -14.13
N ALA A 26 -31.15 -7.60 -14.49
CA ALA A 26 -31.85 -7.82 -15.75
C ALA A 26 -33.03 -6.87 -15.96
N LEU A 27 -33.65 -6.40 -14.87
CA LEU A 27 -34.72 -5.42 -14.88
C LEU A 27 -34.30 -4.07 -15.48
N PHE A 28 -33.00 -3.76 -15.52
CA PHE A 28 -32.48 -2.54 -16.11
C PHE A 28 -32.10 -2.68 -17.59
N ARG A 29 -32.32 -3.85 -18.20
CA ARG A 29 -32.02 -4.08 -19.62
C ARG A 29 -32.83 -3.12 -20.49
N GLY A 30 -32.13 -2.34 -21.33
CA GLY A 30 -32.74 -1.32 -22.18
C GLY A 30 -33.00 0.02 -21.49
N HIS A 31 -32.86 0.11 -20.16
CA HIS A 31 -33.02 1.34 -19.37
C HIS A 31 -31.70 2.10 -19.24
N THR A 32 -31.15 2.54 -20.37
CA THR A 32 -29.82 3.16 -20.45
C THR A 32 -29.73 4.46 -19.64
N ASP A 33 -30.80 5.24 -19.61
CA ASP A 33 -30.93 6.46 -18.82
C ASP A 33 -30.83 6.20 -17.32
N VAL A 34 -31.54 5.18 -16.82
CA VAL A 34 -31.49 4.76 -15.42
C VAL A 34 -30.10 4.24 -15.05
N LEU A 35 -29.50 3.41 -15.91
CA LEU A 35 -28.14 2.90 -15.70
C LEU A 35 -27.12 4.03 -15.63
N MET A 36 -27.22 5.01 -16.53
CA MET A 36 -26.35 6.19 -16.52
C MET A 36 -26.53 7.02 -15.24
N ALA A 37 -27.76 7.18 -14.76
CA ALA A 37 -28.03 7.88 -13.50
C ALA A 37 -27.40 7.14 -12.30
N ILE A 38 -27.53 5.81 -12.24
CA ILE A 38 -26.90 4.98 -11.21
C ILE A 38 -25.38 5.13 -11.25
N PHE A 39 -24.78 5.04 -12.45
CA PHE A 39 -23.34 5.15 -12.60
C PHE A 39 -22.80 6.52 -12.22
N ASN A 40 -23.49 7.59 -12.61
CA ASN A 40 -23.11 8.94 -12.21
C ASN A 40 -23.18 9.09 -10.68
N ALA A 41 -24.24 8.59 -10.04
CA ALA A 41 -24.36 8.63 -8.58
C ALA A 41 -23.22 7.87 -7.87
N ILE A 42 -22.82 6.70 -8.39
CA ILE A 42 -21.68 5.93 -7.85
C ILE A 42 -20.36 6.69 -8.04
N LEU A 43 -20.13 7.26 -9.23
CA LEU A 43 -18.91 8.01 -9.52
C LEU A 43 -18.82 9.28 -8.68
N ASP A 44 -19.92 9.99 -8.49
CA ASP A 44 -19.99 11.17 -7.62
C ASP A 44 -19.71 10.81 -6.17
N PHE A 45 -20.27 9.69 -5.69
CA PHE A 45 -20.00 9.15 -4.37
C PHE A 45 -18.51 8.83 -4.18
N TRP A 46 -17.90 8.07 -5.09
CA TRP A 46 -16.46 7.79 -5.02
C TRP A 46 -15.60 9.06 -5.12
N THR A 47 -15.97 9.97 -6.02
CA THR A 47 -15.27 11.25 -6.23
C THR A 47 -15.24 12.07 -4.94
N PHE A 48 -16.35 12.11 -4.18
CA PHE A 48 -16.42 12.79 -2.89
C PHE A 48 -15.36 12.28 -1.90
N HIS A 49 -15.06 10.98 -1.90
CA HIS A 49 -14.11 10.35 -0.97
C HIS A 49 -12.63 10.48 -1.41
N VAL A 50 -12.36 10.69 -2.70
CA VAL A 50 -10.98 10.80 -3.25
C VAL A 50 -10.54 12.23 -3.59
N THR A 51 -11.45 13.22 -3.56
CA THR A 51 -11.13 14.60 -3.97
C THR A 51 -10.44 15.44 -2.91
N ASP A 52 -10.38 14.99 -1.65
CA ASP A 52 -9.64 15.68 -0.60
C ASP A 52 -8.13 15.49 -0.72
N THR A 53 -7.55 16.24 -1.66
CA THR A 53 -6.12 16.25 -1.96
C THR A 53 -5.30 17.15 -1.04
N SER A 54 -5.95 17.78 -0.06
CA SER A 54 -5.28 18.60 0.98
C SER A 54 -4.60 17.74 2.04
N SER A 55 -5.05 16.49 2.18
CA SER A 55 -4.47 15.49 3.07
C SER A 55 -3.07 15.07 2.63
N VAL A 56 -2.18 14.88 3.60
CA VAL A 56 -0.87 14.27 3.37
C VAL A 56 -0.98 12.78 3.65
N GLY A 57 -0.91 11.96 2.60
CA GLY A 57 -0.93 10.50 2.73
C GLY A 57 0.45 9.90 2.99
N MET A 58 1.50 10.52 2.44
CA MET A 58 2.86 10.02 2.61
C MET A 58 3.89 11.13 2.81
N MET A 59 5.02 10.77 3.40
CA MET A 59 6.17 11.63 3.60
C MET A 59 7.48 10.87 3.40
N GLN A 60 8.49 11.54 2.86
CA GLN A 60 9.84 11.01 2.77
C GLN A 60 10.57 11.19 4.09
N CYS A 61 11.08 10.10 4.68
CA CYS A 61 11.79 10.18 5.96
C CYS A 61 13.19 10.79 5.75
N THR A 62 13.35 12.07 6.08
CA THR A 62 14.64 12.77 6.02
C THR A 62 15.17 13.09 7.42
N PRO A 63 16.39 12.67 7.78
CA PRO A 63 17.10 13.23 8.92
C PRO A 63 17.64 14.61 8.56
N LYS A 64 17.46 15.59 9.43
CA LYS A 64 18.18 16.87 9.36
C LYS A 64 19.31 16.86 10.38
N VAL A 65 20.55 17.15 9.96
CA VAL A 65 21.64 17.49 10.89
C VAL A 65 21.35 18.88 11.43
N GLY A 66 21.23 19.02 12.76
CA GLY A 66 21.13 20.33 13.44
C GLY A 66 19.75 21.01 13.47
N ALA A 67 18.65 20.30 13.21
CA ALA A 67 17.32 20.86 13.47
C ALA A 67 16.80 20.46 14.86
N PRO A 68 16.17 21.38 15.61
CA PRO A 68 15.60 21.09 16.93
C PRO A 68 14.39 20.14 16.88
N VAL A 69 13.94 19.77 15.68
CA VAL A 69 12.78 18.91 15.40
C VAL A 69 13.13 18.10 14.13
N PRO A 70 12.80 16.80 14.00
CA PRO A 70 12.80 16.10 12.71
C PRO A 70 11.69 16.71 11.84
N CYS A 71 11.99 17.85 11.23
CA CYS A 71 11.12 18.48 10.26
C CYS A 71 11.26 17.68 8.96
N VAL A 72 10.27 16.83 8.69
CA VAL A 72 10.17 16.12 7.41
C VAL A 72 9.75 17.15 6.36
N MET A 73 10.71 17.55 5.53
CA MET A 73 10.45 18.51 4.44
C MET A 73 10.13 17.76 3.14
N PRO A 74 9.19 18.26 2.33
CA PRO A 74 9.07 17.83 0.94
C PRO A 74 10.37 18.16 0.18
N GLY A 75 10.96 17.17 -0.51
CA GLY A 75 11.92 17.46 -1.61
C GLY A 75 13.38 17.05 -1.43
N ARG A 76 13.79 16.34 -0.37
CA ARG A 76 15.09 15.63 -0.35
C ARG A 76 14.88 14.13 -0.12
N ARG A 77 15.12 13.32 -1.15
CA ARG A 77 15.14 11.86 -1.01
C ARG A 77 16.41 11.44 -0.26
N LYS A 78 16.31 10.98 0.99
CA LYS A 78 17.44 10.29 1.64
C LYS A 78 17.23 8.78 1.50
N ARG A 79 18.30 8.10 1.07
CA ARG A 79 18.32 6.64 0.93
C ARG A 79 18.77 6.01 2.24
N VAL A 80 18.03 5.04 2.76
CA VAL A 80 18.45 4.20 3.88
C VAL A 80 19.44 3.14 3.40
N GLN A 81 20.28 2.67 4.30
CA GLN A 81 21.16 1.55 4.01
C GLN A 81 20.46 0.26 4.42
N PHE A 82 20.16 -0.61 3.47
CA PHE A 82 19.74 -1.97 3.76
C PHE A 82 20.94 -2.78 4.28
N PRO A 83 20.72 -3.69 5.24
CA PRO A 83 21.76 -4.67 5.59
C PRO A 83 22.05 -5.57 4.38
N PRO A 84 23.23 -6.21 4.30
CA PRO A 84 23.49 -7.26 3.31
C PRO A 84 22.36 -8.30 3.29
N PRO A 85 22.11 -9.07 2.23
CA PRO A 85 21.11 -10.15 2.26
C PRO A 85 21.33 -11.14 3.42
N TRP A 86 20.25 -11.69 3.99
CA TRP A 86 20.35 -12.63 5.14
C TRP A 86 21.04 -13.94 4.76
N SER A 87 20.75 -14.43 3.56
CA SER A 87 21.31 -15.65 2.98
C SER A 87 21.86 -15.37 1.59
N SER A 88 22.54 -16.38 1.00
CA SER A 88 22.88 -16.34 -0.43
C SER A 88 21.64 -16.05 -1.27
N HIS A 89 21.83 -15.46 -2.45
CA HIS A 89 20.76 -14.98 -3.34
C HIS A 89 19.65 -16.01 -3.65
N ASP A 90 19.89 -17.31 -3.42
CA ASP A 90 18.96 -18.41 -3.67
C ASP A 90 17.98 -18.71 -2.51
N ALA A 91 18.26 -18.24 -1.29
CA ALA A 91 17.40 -18.50 -0.13
C ALA A 91 16.57 -17.25 0.22
N SER A 92 15.27 -17.45 0.40
CA SER A 92 14.35 -16.39 0.80
C SER A 92 14.33 -16.20 2.31
N PHE A 93 14.23 -14.95 2.74
CA PHE A 93 14.02 -14.58 4.14
C PHE A 93 12.72 -13.79 4.23
N ASN A 94 11.74 -14.31 4.96
CA ASN A 94 10.43 -13.68 5.08
C ASN A 94 9.95 -13.67 6.53
N VAL A 95 9.70 -12.47 7.02
CA VAL A 95 9.05 -12.18 8.29
C VAL A 95 7.88 -11.28 7.95
N ASN A 96 6.67 -11.59 8.40
CA ASN A 96 5.50 -10.77 8.12
C ASN A 96 4.78 -10.40 9.42
N MET A 97 4.60 -9.10 9.66
CA MET A 97 3.88 -8.60 10.83
C MET A 97 4.38 -9.19 12.16
N MET A 98 5.68 -9.45 12.30
CA MET A 98 6.22 -10.03 13.53
C MET A 98 6.21 -8.98 14.65
N PRO A 99 5.59 -9.27 15.80
CA PRO A 99 5.55 -8.33 16.92
C PRO A 99 6.93 -8.19 17.57
N PHE A 100 7.31 -6.99 17.95
CA PHE A 100 8.51 -6.69 18.73
C PHE A 100 8.30 -5.41 19.54
N ILE A 101 9.16 -5.15 20.53
CA ILE A 101 9.08 -3.94 21.35
C ILE A 101 9.89 -2.84 20.66
N MET A 102 9.22 -1.78 20.19
CA MET A 102 9.89 -0.67 19.52
C MET A 102 10.84 0.06 20.47
N GLY A 103 12.09 0.24 20.06
CA GLY A 103 13.15 0.83 20.90
C GLY A 103 13.94 -0.19 21.72
N ASP A 104 13.51 -1.45 21.78
CA ASP A 104 14.23 -2.53 22.46
C ASP A 104 14.78 -3.55 21.47
N VAL A 105 16.08 -3.45 21.17
CA VAL A 105 16.80 -4.35 20.26
C VAL A 105 16.80 -5.81 20.74
N SER A 106 16.71 -6.05 22.06
CA SER A 106 16.70 -7.40 22.62
C SER A 106 15.41 -8.16 22.31
N SER A 107 14.36 -7.44 21.92
CA SER A 107 13.08 -8.03 21.46
C SER A 107 13.11 -8.48 19.99
N LEU A 108 14.18 -8.19 19.24
CA LEU A 108 14.36 -8.63 17.86
C LEU A 108 15.18 -9.93 17.81
N PRO A 109 14.73 -10.96 17.04
CA PRO A 109 15.56 -12.13 16.80
C PRO A 109 16.83 -11.76 16.03
N PRO A 110 17.92 -12.55 16.13
CA PRO A 110 19.19 -12.26 15.47
C PRO A 110 19.08 -11.95 13.97
N SER A 111 18.14 -12.60 13.27
CA SER A 111 17.85 -12.37 11.85
C SER A 111 17.23 -11.01 11.52
N CYS A 112 16.65 -10.32 12.50
CA CYS A 112 16.00 -9.02 12.33
C CYS A 112 16.80 -7.86 12.94
N VAL A 113 17.71 -8.12 13.89
CA VAL A 113 18.57 -7.09 14.53
C VAL A 113 19.33 -6.25 13.50
N ARG A 114 19.71 -6.83 12.37
CA ARG A 114 20.37 -6.13 11.25
C ARG A 114 19.57 -4.96 10.64
N TYR A 115 18.26 -4.90 10.85
CA TYR A 115 17.40 -3.78 10.44
C TYR A 115 17.22 -2.73 11.55
N HIS A 116 17.86 -2.90 12.71
CA HIS A 116 17.67 -2.08 13.90
C HIS A 116 17.86 -0.59 13.66
N ASP A 117 18.89 -0.16 12.93
CA ASP A 117 19.14 1.26 12.69
C ASP A 117 18.01 1.91 11.88
N MET A 118 17.43 1.15 10.94
CA MET A 118 16.27 1.58 10.15
C MET A 118 15.03 1.67 11.03
N ILE A 119 14.81 0.69 11.91
CA ILE A 119 13.71 0.68 12.87
C ILE A 119 13.83 1.86 13.84
N LEU A 120 15.00 2.07 14.44
CA LEU A 120 15.27 3.19 15.35
C LEU A 120 15.04 4.53 14.65
N HIS A 121 15.45 4.64 13.38
CA HIS A 121 15.20 5.86 12.62
C HIS A 121 13.70 6.15 12.52
N CYS A 122 12.89 5.16 12.14
CA CYS A 122 11.42 5.29 12.09
C CYS A 122 10.81 5.68 13.44
N VAL A 123 11.23 5.03 14.52
CA VAL A 123 10.73 5.31 15.88
C VAL A 123 11.12 6.73 16.33
N HIS A 124 12.34 7.18 16.01
CA HIS A 124 12.84 8.49 16.44
C HIS A 124 12.15 9.68 15.75
N ILE A 125 11.77 9.53 14.48
CA ILE A 125 11.06 10.59 13.74
C ILE A 125 9.57 10.66 14.08
N ASN A 126 9.01 9.61 14.71
CA ASN A 126 7.63 9.53 15.13
C ASN A 126 7.37 10.35 16.41
N ARG A 127 6.22 11.04 16.48
CA ARG A 127 5.81 11.83 17.66
C ARG A 127 4.74 11.17 18.54
N SER A 128 4.31 9.95 18.24
CA SER A 128 3.29 9.22 19.01
C SER A 128 3.82 8.46 20.24
N ASP A 129 5.06 8.73 20.66
CA ASP A 129 5.73 8.00 21.75
C ASP A 129 5.62 6.47 21.55
N GLU A 130 6.18 5.99 20.45
CA GLU A 130 6.10 4.57 20.07
C GLU A 130 7.09 3.69 20.85
N HIS A 131 8.01 4.29 21.62
CA HIS A 131 9.00 3.55 22.39
C HIS A 131 8.33 2.68 23.45
N GLY A 132 8.75 1.42 23.57
CA GLY A 132 8.23 0.45 24.53
C GLY A 132 6.90 -0.18 24.12
N LYS A 133 6.28 0.28 23.03
CA LYS A 133 5.04 -0.31 22.49
C LYS A 133 5.36 -1.44 21.52
N ILE A 134 4.38 -2.32 21.30
CA ILE A 134 4.49 -3.39 20.30
C ILE A 134 4.38 -2.78 18.91
N GLY A 135 5.44 -2.92 18.10
CA GLY A 135 5.42 -2.65 16.66
C GLY A 135 5.42 -3.95 15.88
N TYR A 136 5.18 -3.85 14.58
CA TYR A 136 5.05 -5.01 13.69
C TYR A 136 5.99 -4.90 12.50
N LEU A 137 6.89 -5.87 12.40
CA LEU A 137 7.95 -5.89 11.39
C LEU A 137 7.60 -6.85 10.25
N THR A 138 7.71 -6.35 9.03
CA THR A 138 7.72 -7.17 7.82
C THR A 138 9.06 -6.98 7.10
N ILE A 139 9.77 -8.08 6.84
CA ILE A 139 10.96 -8.14 6.00
C ILE A 139 10.73 -9.22 4.96
N HIS A 140 10.92 -8.92 3.68
CA HIS A 140 10.87 -9.93 2.62
C HIS A 140 12.06 -9.77 1.69
N GLU A 141 12.93 -10.78 1.68
CA GLU A 141 14.12 -10.87 0.85
C GLU A 141 13.97 -12.10 -0.03
N SER A 142 13.93 -11.89 -1.34
CA SER A 142 13.78 -12.97 -2.31
C SER A 142 14.12 -12.50 -3.71
N THR A 143 14.43 -13.45 -4.59
CA THR A 143 14.40 -13.23 -6.03
C THR A 143 12.97 -13.07 -6.49
N VAL A 144 12.71 -12.01 -7.24
CA VAL A 144 11.41 -11.68 -7.81
C VAL A 144 11.54 -11.81 -9.31
N GLU A 145 10.71 -12.67 -9.92
CA GLU A 145 10.74 -12.89 -11.36
C GLU A 145 10.23 -11.69 -12.14
N ALA A 146 10.81 -11.47 -13.32
CA ALA A 146 10.33 -10.46 -14.26
C ALA A 146 8.82 -10.63 -14.55
N GLY A 147 8.09 -9.53 -14.59
CA GLY A 147 6.64 -9.51 -14.77
C GLY A 147 5.84 -9.83 -13.50
N THR A 148 6.49 -10.10 -12.36
CA THR A 148 5.82 -10.41 -11.09
C THR A 148 6.12 -9.37 -10.01
N ALA A 149 5.21 -9.23 -9.05
CA ALA A 149 5.39 -8.41 -7.87
C ALA A 149 5.72 -9.28 -6.66
N GLN A 150 6.63 -8.83 -5.78
CA GLN A 150 7.03 -9.58 -4.58
C GLN A 150 5.92 -9.64 -3.51
N ARG A 151 5.01 -8.67 -3.53
CA ARG A 151 3.93 -8.48 -2.56
C ARG A 151 2.60 -8.42 -3.30
N ARG A 152 1.50 -8.34 -2.56
CA ARG A 152 0.14 -8.33 -3.11
C ARG A 152 0.03 -7.29 -4.25
N PRO A 153 -0.29 -7.72 -5.48
CA PRO A 153 -0.55 -6.82 -6.58
C PRO A 153 -1.88 -6.09 -6.38
N GLY A 154 -2.05 -4.98 -7.09
CA GLY A 154 -3.26 -4.18 -7.07
C GLY A 154 -3.27 -3.11 -5.98
N LEU A 155 -4.09 -2.09 -6.22
CA LEU A 155 -4.18 -0.90 -5.39
C LEU A 155 -4.96 -1.16 -4.11
N HIS A 156 -4.35 -0.83 -2.99
CA HIS A 156 -4.95 -1.02 -1.68
C HIS A 156 -4.55 0.06 -0.67
N VAL A 157 -5.30 0.11 0.42
CA VAL A 157 -4.94 0.80 1.67
C VAL A 157 -4.69 -0.25 2.77
N GLU A 158 -3.97 0.09 3.83
CA GLU A 158 -3.70 -0.86 4.92
C GLU A 158 -4.93 -1.04 5.84
N ALA A 159 -5.66 0.06 6.10
CA ALA A 159 -6.91 0.05 6.85
C ALA A 159 -8.05 -0.45 5.95
N ALA A 160 -8.38 -1.74 6.09
CA ALA A 160 -9.49 -2.34 5.36
C ALA A 160 -10.82 -1.61 5.66
N GLY A 161 -11.73 -1.58 4.68
CA GLY A 161 -13.07 -1.08 4.92
C GLY A 161 -13.87 -2.03 5.80
N ARG A 162 -15.08 -1.60 6.19
CA ARG A 162 -16.05 -2.48 6.85
C ARG A 162 -16.45 -3.58 5.87
N SER A 163 -15.77 -4.72 5.92
CA SER A 163 -16.09 -5.85 5.06
C SER A 163 -17.47 -6.38 5.46
N SER A 164 -18.51 -6.03 4.70
CA SER A 164 -19.85 -6.61 4.82
C SER A 164 -19.92 -8.10 4.43
N SER A 165 -18.83 -8.64 3.87
CA SER A 165 -18.70 -10.05 3.48
C SER A 165 -18.30 -10.99 4.62
N ILE A 166 -17.90 -10.47 5.77
CA ILE A 166 -17.85 -11.25 7.00
C ILE A 166 -19.14 -10.87 7.73
N GLY A 167 -20.07 -11.80 7.92
CA GLY A 167 -21.38 -11.61 8.56
C GLY A 167 -21.34 -11.15 10.03
N PHE A 168 -20.29 -10.46 10.43
CA PHE A 168 -20.16 -9.73 11.67
C PHE A 168 -20.27 -8.24 11.38
N VAL A 169 -21.48 -7.70 11.57
CA VAL A 169 -21.63 -6.30 12.01
C VAL A 169 -20.98 -6.23 13.38
N THR A 170 -19.65 -6.12 13.44
CA THR A 170 -19.02 -5.73 14.69
C THR A 170 -19.24 -4.23 14.82
N THR A 171 -19.79 -3.82 15.96
CA THR A 171 -19.89 -2.43 16.41
C THR A 171 -18.51 -1.81 16.70
N ASN A 172 -17.42 -2.43 16.21
CA ASN A 172 -16.06 -2.03 16.49
C ASN A 172 -15.66 -0.81 15.64
N PRO A 173 -14.74 0.03 16.15
CA PRO A 173 -14.10 1.06 15.34
C PRO A 173 -13.42 0.43 14.12
N ASP A 174 -13.34 1.19 13.03
CA ASP A 174 -12.74 0.75 11.77
C ASP A 174 -11.34 0.14 12.03
N PRO A 175 -10.98 -0.96 11.34
CA PRO A 175 -9.73 -1.66 11.62
C PRO A 175 -8.54 -0.75 11.33
N VAL A 176 -7.81 -0.38 12.39
CA VAL A 176 -6.63 0.48 12.34
C VAL A 176 -5.37 -0.36 12.08
N TRP A 177 -4.45 0.19 11.27
CA TRP A 177 -3.17 -0.43 10.89
C TRP A 177 -2.00 0.56 11.07
N GLY A 178 -1.60 0.79 12.31
CA GLY A 178 -0.59 1.79 12.69
C GLY A 178 -1.19 3.18 12.94
N GLY A 179 -2.37 3.50 12.40
CA GLY A 179 -3.14 4.70 12.74
C GLY A 179 -2.44 6.00 12.38
N GLY A 180 -1.74 6.01 11.24
CA GLY A 180 -0.88 7.11 10.86
C GLY A 180 -1.66 8.39 10.58
N PHE A 181 -1.21 9.51 11.15
CA PHE A 181 -1.69 10.84 10.76
C PHE A 181 -0.56 11.87 10.82
N PHE A 182 -0.76 12.97 10.08
CA PHE A 182 0.16 14.09 10.05
C PHE A 182 -0.51 15.33 10.66
N ALA A 183 0.12 15.90 11.69
CA ALA A 183 -0.38 17.08 12.37
C ALA A 183 0.80 17.95 12.82
N GLN A 184 0.65 19.28 12.74
CA GLN A 184 1.65 20.23 13.25
C GLN A 184 3.08 19.96 12.75
N ASN A 185 3.23 19.63 11.45
CA ASN A 185 4.51 19.26 10.84
C ASN A 185 5.21 18.03 11.44
N CYS A 186 4.44 17.16 12.10
CA CYS A 186 4.90 15.95 12.74
C CYS A 186 4.13 14.73 12.24
N ILE A 187 4.85 13.62 12.10
CA ILE A 187 4.25 12.30 11.81
C ILE A 187 3.95 11.58 13.12
N HIS A 188 2.79 10.94 13.15
CA HIS A 188 2.27 10.18 14.28
C HIS A 188 1.90 8.78 13.80
N GLY A 189 2.32 7.75 14.52
CA GLY A 189 2.00 6.35 14.19
C GLY A 189 2.38 5.96 12.75
N GLY A 190 1.53 5.17 12.11
CA GLY A 190 1.56 4.89 10.67
C GLY A 190 2.43 3.72 10.23
N VAL A 191 2.74 3.73 8.94
CA VAL A 191 3.44 2.65 8.25
C VAL A 191 4.68 3.21 7.57
N TYR A 192 5.82 2.61 7.86
CA TYR A 192 7.09 2.92 7.21
C TYR A 192 7.39 1.83 6.20
N MET A 193 7.85 2.21 5.01
CA MET A 193 8.23 1.24 3.98
C MET A 193 9.46 1.69 3.19
N ALA A 194 10.26 0.70 2.78
CA ALA A 194 11.41 0.89 1.90
C ALA A 194 11.66 -0.39 1.08
N SER A 195 12.31 -0.25 -0.08
CA SER A 195 12.76 -1.41 -0.87
C SER A 195 14.07 -1.13 -1.59
N THR A 196 14.92 -2.14 -1.79
CA THR A 196 16.18 -2.02 -2.54
C THR A 196 16.01 -1.87 -4.04
N VAL A 197 14.82 -2.11 -4.59
CA VAL A 197 14.54 -2.03 -6.02
C VAL A 197 13.67 -0.81 -6.32
N ALA A 198 14.15 0.06 -7.21
CA ALA A 198 13.42 1.24 -7.66
C ALA A 198 12.16 0.83 -8.44
N ASP A 199 11.15 1.70 -8.41
CA ASP A 199 9.88 1.56 -9.14
C ASP A 199 9.15 0.23 -8.85
N SER A 200 9.47 -0.41 -7.72
CA SER A 200 8.84 -1.66 -7.25
C SER A 200 7.58 -1.42 -6.40
N CYS A 201 7.33 -0.16 -6.03
CA CYS A 201 6.18 0.27 -5.26
C CYS A 201 5.69 1.63 -5.78
N GLY A 202 4.37 1.78 -5.85
CA GLY A 202 3.69 3.03 -6.15
C GLY A 202 2.84 3.48 -4.96
N VAL A 203 2.81 4.78 -4.68
CA VAL A 203 2.04 5.37 -3.58
C VAL A 203 1.38 6.67 -4.03
N TYR A 204 0.11 6.86 -3.73
CA TYR A 204 -0.57 8.14 -3.92
C TYR A 204 -0.40 9.01 -2.68
N ASN A 205 0.22 10.19 -2.81
CA ASN A 205 0.38 11.13 -1.70
C ASN A 205 -0.94 11.88 -1.37
N MET A 206 -1.88 11.12 -0.81
CA MET A 206 -3.16 11.58 -0.28
C MET A 206 -3.77 10.47 0.59
N THR A 207 -4.84 10.79 1.30
CA THR A 207 -5.64 9.81 2.04
C THR A 207 -7.04 9.69 1.46
N ILE A 208 -7.63 8.49 1.49
CA ILE A 208 -9.05 8.33 1.19
C ILE A 208 -9.87 8.75 2.41
N ARG A 209 -10.75 9.74 2.22
CA ARG A 209 -11.69 10.19 3.26
C ARG A 209 -12.79 9.16 3.45
N ASP A 210 -13.18 8.91 4.71
CA ASP A 210 -14.19 7.92 5.08
C ASP A 210 -13.97 6.58 4.36
N HIS A 211 -12.71 6.14 4.31
CA HIS A 211 -12.27 5.01 3.51
C HIS A 211 -13.15 3.76 3.72
N HIS A 212 -13.71 3.55 4.92
CA HIS A 212 -14.60 2.42 5.20
C HIS A 212 -15.84 2.34 4.31
N MET A 213 -16.25 3.45 3.67
CA MET A 213 -17.38 3.52 2.75
C MET A 213 -17.05 3.08 1.32
N VAL A 214 -15.77 3.13 0.95
CA VAL A 214 -15.28 2.92 -0.44
C VAL A 214 -14.13 1.92 -0.52
N THR A 215 -13.78 1.27 0.58
CA THR A 215 -12.70 0.28 0.63
C THR A 215 -13.30 -1.11 0.65
N GLY A 216 -12.91 -1.93 -0.32
CA GLY A 216 -13.29 -3.33 -0.42
C GLY A 216 -12.55 -4.25 0.55
N ALA A 217 -12.71 -5.54 0.32
CA ALA A 217 -12.08 -6.57 1.14
C ALA A 217 -10.55 -6.39 1.19
N LEU A 218 -9.99 -6.56 2.38
CA LEU A 218 -8.56 -6.46 2.64
C LEU A 218 -7.93 -5.12 2.23
N GLY A 219 -8.70 -4.04 2.15
CA GLY A 219 -8.16 -2.74 1.74
C GLY A 219 -8.22 -2.47 0.25
N ASP A 220 -8.87 -3.32 -0.55
CA ASP A 220 -8.96 -3.15 -2.01
C ASP A 220 -9.61 -1.82 -2.40
N VAL A 221 -8.94 -1.07 -3.28
CA VAL A 221 -9.45 0.18 -3.86
C VAL A 221 -9.20 0.25 -5.37
N GLU A 222 -9.01 -0.88 -6.05
CA GLU A 222 -8.79 -0.91 -7.50
C GLU A 222 -9.90 -0.21 -8.31
N HIS A 223 -11.14 -0.32 -7.87
CA HIS A 223 -12.27 0.35 -8.50
C HIS A 223 -12.16 1.89 -8.49
N LEU A 224 -11.31 2.46 -7.62
CA LEU A 224 -11.02 3.90 -7.57
C LEU A 224 -9.89 4.32 -8.52
N ARG A 225 -9.13 3.39 -9.10
CA ARG A 225 -7.98 3.68 -9.96
C ARG A 225 -8.29 4.70 -11.07
N PRO A 226 -9.41 4.62 -11.82
CA PRO A 226 -9.68 5.61 -12.88
C PRO A 226 -9.91 7.04 -12.36
N LEU A 227 -10.29 7.20 -11.09
CA LEU A 227 -10.38 8.51 -10.45
C LEU A 227 -9.00 8.98 -9.98
N LEU A 228 -8.21 8.07 -9.39
CA LEU A 228 -6.88 8.35 -8.89
C LEU A 228 -5.87 8.66 -10.01
N GLU A 229 -6.02 8.05 -11.19
CA GLU A 229 -5.22 8.37 -12.39
C GLU A 229 -5.43 9.82 -12.86
N LYS A 230 -6.61 10.42 -12.64
CA LYS A 230 -6.82 11.85 -12.88
C LYS A 230 -5.97 12.72 -11.92
N LEU A 231 -5.54 12.15 -10.81
CA LEU A 231 -4.66 12.73 -9.82
C LEU A 231 -3.21 12.22 -9.96
N ASN A 232 -2.77 11.82 -11.17
CA ASN A 232 -1.43 11.24 -11.38
C ASN A 232 -0.27 12.10 -10.84
N HIS A 233 -0.45 13.42 -10.72
CA HIS A 233 0.53 14.32 -10.08
C HIS A 233 0.76 14.02 -8.58
N LYS A 234 -0.09 13.20 -7.95
CA LYS A 234 0.06 12.69 -6.59
C LYS A 234 0.69 11.30 -6.53
N TYR A 235 0.79 10.60 -7.65
CA TYR A 235 1.37 9.26 -7.69
C TYR A 235 2.89 9.34 -7.65
N VAL A 236 3.50 8.56 -6.77
CA VAL A 236 4.94 8.53 -6.53
C VAL A 236 5.43 7.11 -6.71
N LEU A 237 6.31 6.92 -7.70
CA LEU A 237 7.13 5.71 -7.83
C LEU A 237 8.31 5.80 -6.87
N LEU A 238 8.37 4.87 -5.92
CA LEU A 238 9.40 4.87 -4.89
C LEU A 238 10.74 4.44 -5.49
N GLN A 239 11.78 5.20 -5.17
CA GLN A 239 13.13 4.87 -5.63
C GLN A 239 13.79 3.84 -4.71
N ALA A 240 14.80 3.15 -5.24
CA ALA A 240 15.59 2.20 -4.47
C ALA A 240 16.10 2.85 -3.18
N ASN A 241 15.97 2.15 -2.07
CA ASN A 241 16.39 2.54 -0.74
C ASN A 241 15.69 3.80 -0.19
N GLU A 242 14.59 4.26 -0.80
CA GLU A 242 13.82 5.38 -0.26
C GLU A 242 12.94 4.89 0.90
N LEU A 243 13.17 5.45 2.10
CA LEU A 243 12.29 5.22 3.24
C LEU A 243 11.21 6.28 3.27
N ILE A 244 9.96 5.83 3.28
CA ILE A 244 8.80 6.70 3.43
C ILE A 244 8.01 6.32 4.69
N TRP A 245 7.25 7.28 5.18
CA TRP A 245 6.13 7.10 6.08
C TRP A 245 4.83 7.30 5.29
N MET A 246 3.79 6.52 5.59
CA MET A 246 2.45 6.72 5.06
C MET A 246 1.38 6.42 6.11
N THR A 247 0.21 7.02 5.93
CA THR A 247 -0.99 6.67 6.71
C THR A 247 -1.53 5.31 6.27
N ASP A 248 -2.34 4.68 7.11
CA ASP A 248 -3.02 3.43 6.77
C ASP A 248 -4.17 3.58 5.77
N ARG A 249 -4.51 4.82 5.39
CA ARG A 249 -5.53 5.18 4.39
C ARG A 249 -4.93 5.65 3.06
N THR A 250 -3.62 5.49 2.90
CA THR A 250 -2.88 5.92 1.72
C THR A 250 -2.94 4.84 0.65
N PRO A 251 -3.47 5.12 -0.55
CA PRO A 251 -3.48 4.15 -1.63
C PRO A 251 -2.05 3.83 -2.08
N HIS A 252 -1.71 2.55 -2.13
CA HIS A 252 -0.40 2.07 -2.55
C HIS A 252 -0.49 0.69 -3.19
N GLU A 253 0.55 0.31 -3.91
CA GLU A 253 0.63 -0.95 -4.63
C GLU A 253 2.05 -1.49 -4.75
N SER A 254 2.15 -2.82 -4.84
CA SER A 254 3.39 -3.50 -5.27
C SER A 254 3.34 -3.67 -6.78
N LEU A 255 4.41 -3.23 -7.45
CA LEU A 255 4.48 -3.24 -8.90
C LEU A 255 5.26 -4.46 -9.42
N PRO A 256 4.86 -5.01 -10.59
CA PRO A 256 5.66 -5.98 -11.31
C PRO A 256 7.06 -5.44 -11.65
N LEU A 257 8.10 -6.26 -11.51
CA LEU A 257 9.46 -5.86 -11.88
C LEU A 257 9.75 -6.13 -13.36
N LEU A 258 10.51 -5.24 -14.00
CA LEU A 258 10.91 -5.41 -15.41
C LEU A 258 11.95 -6.51 -15.62
N ALA A 259 12.75 -6.83 -14.60
CA ALA A 259 13.82 -7.82 -14.68
C ALA A 259 13.87 -8.66 -13.40
N THR A 260 14.21 -9.95 -13.55
CA THR A 260 14.41 -10.84 -12.41
C THR A 260 15.53 -10.31 -11.53
N THR A 261 15.20 -9.98 -10.28
CA THR A 261 16.12 -9.25 -9.38
C THR A 261 15.93 -9.73 -7.94
N PHE A 262 17.03 -9.79 -7.18
CA PHE A 262 16.95 -9.96 -5.74
C PHE A 262 16.49 -8.67 -5.06
N ARG A 263 15.36 -8.73 -4.35
CA ARG A 263 14.72 -7.58 -3.71
C ARG A 263 14.63 -7.77 -2.21
N GLN A 264 15.09 -6.78 -1.44
CA GLN A 264 14.78 -6.64 -0.03
C GLN A 264 13.65 -5.61 0.13
N TYR A 265 12.63 -5.98 0.90
CA TYR A 265 11.50 -5.15 1.25
C TYR A 265 11.42 -5.03 2.77
N PHE A 266 11.29 -3.80 3.27
CA PHE A 266 11.13 -3.48 4.67
C PHE A 266 9.80 -2.76 4.87
N ARG A 267 9.04 -3.18 5.88
CA ARG A 267 7.89 -2.45 6.38
C ARG A 267 7.83 -2.52 7.90
N LEU A 268 7.62 -1.38 8.54
CA LEU A 268 7.34 -1.26 9.97
C LEU A 268 5.96 -0.63 10.13
N VAL A 269 5.06 -1.33 10.82
CA VAL A 269 3.77 -0.78 11.26
C VAL A 269 3.88 -0.45 12.75
N THR A 270 3.50 0.76 13.15
CA THR A 270 3.56 1.17 14.56
C THR A 270 2.44 0.51 15.39
N SER A 271 2.34 0.88 16.67
CA SER A 271 1.55 0.15 17.65
C SER A 271 0.04 0.14 17.46
N GLY A 272 -0.51 1.01 16.60
CA GLY A 272 -1.95 1.13 16.33
C GLY A 272 -2.53 0.00 15.47
N VAL A 273 -2.26 -1.27 15.74
CA VAL A 273 -2.82 -2.40 14.98
C VAL A 273 -3.99 -3.01 15.75
N SER A 274 -5.14 -3.09 15.08
CA SER A 274 -6.38 -3.65 15.65
C SER A 274 -6.42 -5.18 15.60
N HIS A 275 -5.96 -5.78 14.49
CA HIS A 275 -6.07 -7.21 14.23
C HIS A 275 -4.74 -7.79 13.75
N TRP A 276 -4.36 -8.94 14.29
CA TRP A 276 -3.17 -9.70 13.90
C TRP A 276 -3.57 -11.09 13.43
N TYR A 277 -3.31 -11.40 12.16
CA TYR A 277 -3.76 -12.65 11.54
C TYR A 277 -2.70 -13.73 11.73
N ALA A 278 -2.93 -14.66 12.66
CA ALA A 278 -1.93 -15.65 13.06
C ALA A 278 -1.45 -16.53 11.91
N ASP A 279 -2.36 -16.96 11.04
CA ASP A 279 -2.04 -17.85 9.91
C ASP A 279 -1.28 -17.14 8.77
N HIS A 280 -1.17 -15.80 8.83
CA HIS A 280 -0.53 -14.97 7.82
C HIS A 280 0.64 -14.16 8.37
N SER A 281 0.93 -14.28 9.66
CA SER A 281 1.94 -13.48 10.35
C SER A 281 2.99 -14.38 10.99
N THR A 282 4.18 -13.84 11.19
CA THR A 282 5.32 -14.57 11.76
C THR A 282 5.35 -14.33 13.28
N PRO A 283 5.20 -15.36 14.13
CA PRO A 283 5.36 -15.18 15.56
C PRO A 283 6.82 -14.83 15.89
N ASN A 284 7.04 -14.02 16.93
CA ASN A 284 8.38 -13.72 17.39
C ASN A 284 8.95 -14.92 18.18
N PRO A 285 10.10 -15.50 17.79
CA PRO A 285 10.67 -16.67 18.46
C PRO A 285 11.12 -16.40 19.90
N LEU A 286 11.26 -15.13 20.30
CA LEU A 286 11.58 -14.71 21.66
C LEU A 286 10.34 -14.61 22.55
N GLY A 287 9.15 -14.98 22.05
CA GLY A 287 7.91 -15.04 22.82
C GLY A 287 7.13 -13.73 22.89
N ILE A 288 7.58 -12.65 22.23
CA ILE A 288 6.84 -11.38 22.17
C ILE A 288 5.50 -11.61 21.47
N GLN A 289 4.41 -11.23 22.15
CA GLN A 289 3.04 -11.39 21.66
C GLN A 289 2.54 -10.10 21.00
N PRO A 290 1.64 -10.20 19.99
CA PRO A 290 0.94 -9.03 19.48
C PRO A 290 0.04 -8.42 20.58
N ASN A 291 -0.11 -7.09 20.60
CA ASN A 291 -1.11 -6.42 21.44
C ASN A 291 -2.49 -6.32 20.75
N ALA A 292 -2.53 -6.49 19.43
CA ALA A 292 -3.74 -6.58 18.62
C ALA A 292 -4.57 -7.84 18.89
N THR A 293 -5.85 -7.82 18.52
CA THR A 293 -6.71 -9.01 18.55
C THR A 293 -6.19 -10.07 17.58
N VAL A 294 -5.85 -11.24 18.11
CA VAL A 294 -5.36 -12.37 17.31
C VAL A 294 -6.54 -13.04 16.59
N ILE A 295 -6.45 -13.13 15.26
CA ILE A 295 -7.44 -13.76 14.40
C ILE A 295 -6.83 -14.99 13.75
N HIS A 296 -7.51 -16.13 13.89
CA HIS A 296 -7.19 -17.39 13.22
C HIS A 296 -8.11 -17.58 12.01
N GLY A 297 -7.61 -18.22 10.96
CA GLY A 297 -8.31 -18.43 9.70
C GLY A 297 -7.59 -17.79 8.50
N ASN A 298 -7.81 -18.38 7.31
CA ASN A 298 -7.16 -17.90 6.11
C ASN A 298 -7.81 -16.59 5.61
N LYS A 299 -7.11 -15.46 5.82
CA LYS A 299 -7.45 -14.12 5.33
C LYS A 299 -7.82 -14.07 3.84
N LEU A 300 -7.26 -14.95 3.01
CA LEU A 300 -7.46 -15.01 1.56
C LEU A 300 -8.59 -15.96 1.13
N ARG A 301 -8.96 -16.98 1.93
CA ARG A 301 -9.98 -17.97 1.51
C ARG A 301 -11.38 -17.39 1.41
N ASN A 302 -11.68 -16.31 2.13
CA ASN A 302 -12.97 -15.63 2.02
C ASN A 302 -13.05 -14.67 0.82
N VAL A 303 -12.03 -14.63 -0.04
CA VAL A 303 -12.01 -13.89 -1.31
C VAL A 303 -12.32 -14.80 -2.51
N VAL A 304 -12.26 -16.13 -2.35
CA VAL A 304 -12.41 -17.09 -3.46
C VAL A 304 -13.83 -17.65 -3.50
N ALA A 305 -14.71 -16.86 -4.11
CA ALA A 305 -15.75 -17.37 -5.00
C ALA A 305 -15.80 -16.53 -6.30
N GLN A 306 -14.66 -15.95 -6.70
CA GLN A 306 -14.51 -15.30 -8.00
C GLN A 306 -13.31 -15.92 -8.72
N ASP A 307 -13.62 -16.40 -9.90
CA ASP A 307 -12.76 -17.13 -10.83
C ASP A 307 -11.51 -16.34 -11.23
N ASP A 308 -10.33 -16.84 -10.84
CA ASP A 308 -9.02 -16.28 -11.17
C ASP A 308 -8.71 -16.32 -12.69
N SER A 309 -9.55 -16.95 -13.51
CA SER A 309 -9.40 -16.98 -14.97
C SER A 309 -9.77 -15.65 -15.68
N LEU A 310 -10.33 -14.68 -14.95
CA LEU A 310 -10.83 -13.42 -15.51
C LEU A 310 -10.01 -12.17 -15.14
N ALA A 311 -8.89 -12.32 -14.42
CA ALA A 311 -7.97 -11.20 -14.21
C ALA A 311 -7.35 -10.76 -15.54
N PRO A 312 -7.60 -9.54 -16.05
CA PRO A 312 -7.02 -9.11 -17.30
C PRO A 312 -5.50 -9.04 -17.16
N ILE A 313 -4.80 -9.84 -17.96
CA ILE A 313 -3.37 -9.69 -18.20
C ILE A 313 -3.18 -8.29 -18.81
N LYS A 314 -2.78 -7.32 -18.00
CA LYS A 314 -2.40 -5.99 -18.50
C LYS A 314 -1.03 -6.10 -19.17
N VAL A 315 -1.04 -6.06 -20.50
CA VAL A 315 0.12 -5.70 -21.31
C VAL A 315 0.30 -4.19 -21.15
N TRP A 316 1.37 -3.76 -20.48
CA TRP A 316 1.71 -2.34 -20.38
C TRP A 316 2.22 -1.85 -21.75
N PRO A 317 1.77 -0.69 -22.24
CA PRO A 317 2.40 -0.07 -23.40
C PRO A 317 3.85 0.27 -23.03
N LEU A 318 4.77 -0.24 -23.86
CA LEU A 318 6.18 0.15 -23.85
C LEU A 318 6.24 1.68 -23.84
N VAL A 319 6.69 2.26 -22.72
CA VAL A 319 7.17 3.64 -22.74
C VAL A 319 8.46 3.59 -23.54
N THR A 320 8.36 3.90 -24.83
CA THR A 320 9.51 4.16 -25.68
C THR A 320 10.27 5.32 -25.07
N ALA A 321 11.48 5.04 -24.60
CA ALA A 321 12.45 6.06 -24.32
C ALA A 321 12.81 6.72 -25.65
N ASP A 322 12.26 7.91 -25.93
CA ASP A 322 12.97 8.88 -26.77
C ASP A 322 12.37 10.28 -26.67
N ALA A 323 13.18 11.20 -26.10
CA ALA A 323 13.30 12.59 -26.51
C ALA A 323 14.38 13.29 -25.64
N ARG A 324 15.65 12.95 -25.86
CA ARG A 324 16.75 13.90 -25.66
C ARG A 324 17.40 14.15 -27.02
N ALA A 325 16.75 15.01 -27.80
CA ALA A 325 17.29 15.55 -29.04
C ALA A 325 17.29 17.08 -28.95
N THR A 326 18.44 17.64 -28.52
CA THR A 326 18.98 19.01 -28.70
C THR A 326 20.16 19.09 -27.73
N GLU A 327 21.40 19.46 -28.04
CA GLU A 327 21.97 20.25 -29.14
C GLU A 327 23.50 20.00 -29.06
N ILE A 328 24.12 19.44 -30.10
CA ILE A 328 25.56 19.66 -30.36
C ILE A 328 25.65 19.94 -31.86
N THR A 329 25.60 21.22 -32.21
CA THR A 329 26.16 21.72 -33.45
C THR A 329 27.15 22.79 -33.06
N GLN A 330 28.42 22.40 -32.96
CA GLN A 330 29.53 23.31 -33.17
C GLN A 330 30.80 22.51 -33.46
N MET A 331 31.43 22.92 -34.56
CA MET A 331 32.76 22.56 -35.05
C MET A 331 32.86 21.22 -35.78
N LEU A 332 33.49 21.09 -36.95
CA LEU A 332 34.13 21.97 -37.93
C LEU A 332 34.51 20.98 -39.07
N GLU A 333 34.45 21.45 -40.33
CA GLU A 333 34.90 20.79 -41.58
C GLU A 333 34.00 19.73 -42.21
#